data_AF-A0A2V5LZ14-F1
#
_entry.id   AF-A0A2V5LZ14-F1
#
_cell.length_a   1.000
_cell.length_b   1.000
_cell.length_c   1.000
_cell.angle_alpha   90.00
_cell.angle_beta   90.00
_cell.angle_gamma   90.00
#
_symmetry.space_group_name_H-M   'P 1'
#
loop_
_entity.id
_entity.type
_entity.pdbx_description
1 polymer ?
#
loop_
_entity_poly.entity_id
_entity_poly.type
_entity_poly.pdbx_seq_one_letter_code
_entity_poly.pdbx_strand_id
1 'polypeptide(L)'
;MNAGKESRGRNISPANRCSVLAVSSLLFSAILVSANPVIIGSKKFTESYVLAEVAKRCLENAGIKVQHRQGMGGTIILWQALRGGSIDVYPEYTGTIAEEMLKQPGASIGEIRNALSAQGIAMTDDLGFNNTYALVMRRDRSEQFGLKTISDLRAHRELKFGLTHEFLERRDGWRPLSERYQLAPAEVLGVDHAVGYSALVKGDIDVKDAYSTDAKIGDYGLVTLIDDRHFFPQYKAVFLYRKALSEQASQALNDLSNSIDEAEMIRLNSEAERTKNYAAAAQQFFGTTDSTSPFVSETFRNKLLRWIIRHLELAGISLLLAVIVGLPLGIIASRGGAVGHVILGITGVIQTIPSLALLALLVPLPFFGISVRT
;
A
#
# COMPACT_ATOMS: atom_id res chain seq x y z
N MET A 1 -68.90 -46.46 69.64
CA MET A 1 -67.71 -47.27 69.95
C MET A 1 -66.48 -46.37 69.81
N ASN A 2 -65.95 -45.85 70.92
CA ASN A 2 -64.62 -46.20 71.48
C ASN A 2 -63.50 -46.11 70.43
N ALA A 3 -62.64 -45.10 70.45
CA ALA A 3 -61.51 -44.84 71.37
C ALA A 3 -60.26 -44.80 70.46
N GLY A 4 -59.44 -43.75 70.37
CA GLY A 4 -58.70 -43.15 71.47
C GLY A 4 -57.32 -43.80 71.56
N LYS A 5 -56.29 -43.15 70.99
CA LYS A 5 -54.93 -43.15 71.57
C LYS A 5 -54.09 -42.00 71.01
N GLU A 6 -53.92 -41.00 71.88
CA GLU A 6 -52.96 -39.92 71.84
C GLU A 6 -51.53 -40.36 72.23
N SER A 7 -50.62 -39.40 72.04
CA SER A 7 -49.38 -39.13 72.81
C SER A 7 -48.15 -39.89 72.32
N ARG A 8 -46.94 -39.34 72.18
CA ARG A 8 -46.20 -38.13 72.65
C ARG A 8 -44.93 -38.11 71.77
N GLY A 9 -44.17 -37.05 71.48
CA GLY A 9 -44.04 -35.69 71.97
C GLY A 9 -42.62 -35.18 71.65
N ARG A 10 -42.42 -33.86 71.85
CA ARG A 10 -41.17 -33.09 72.07
C ARG A 10 -40.64 -32.20 70.92
N ASN A 11 -40.69 -30.90 71.27
CA ASN A 11 -39.96 -29.74 70.75
C ASN A 11 -38.46 -29.96 70.53
N ILE A 12 -37.89 -29.37 69.46
CA ILE A 12 -36.57 -28.68 69.45
C ILE A 12 -36.63 -27.50 68.43
N SER A 13 -35.93 -26.41 68.78
CA SER A 13 -35.89 -25.02 68.26
C SER A 13 -35.47 -24.77 66.79
N PRO A 14 -35.64 -23.52 66.26
CA PRO A 14 -35.11 -23.11 64.96
C PRO A 14 -33.67 -22.58 65.08
N ALA A 15 -32.71 -23.21 64.40
CA ALA A 15 -31.36 -22.68 64.22
C ALA A 15 -30.74 -23.20 62.90
N ASN A 16 -29.97 -22.32 62.24
CA ASN A 16 -29.10 -22.53 61.06
C ASN A 16 -29.86 -22.42 59.72
N ARG A 17 -29.99 -21.28 59.03
CA ARG A 17 -29.02 -20.22 58.64
C ARG A 17 -27.72 -20.76 58.02
N CYS A 18 -27.54 -20.38 56.76
CA CYS A 18 -26.29 -20.21 56.01
C CYS A 18 -25.37 -21.42 55.84
N SER A 19 -25.48 -22.12 54.71
CA SER A 19 -24.36 -22.91 54.14
C SER A 19 -24.56 -23.15 52.63
N VAL A 20 -24.71 -22.07 51.84
CA VAL A 20 -24.46 -22.14 50.38
C VAL A 20 -23.81 -20.82 49.96
N LEU A 21 -22.51 -20.68 50.25
CA LEU A 21 -21.63 -19.68 49.64
C LEU A 21 -20.19 -20.13 49.84
N ALA A 22 -19.37 -19.86 48.82
CA ALA A 22 -17.92 -20.09 48.73
C ALA A 22 -17.45 -21.48 48.29
N VAL A 23 -17.68 -21.81 47.01
CA VAL A 23 -16.58 -22.34 46.20
C VAL A 23 -16.28 -21.32 45.11
N SER A 24 -15.21 -20.57 45.35
CA SER A 24 -14.49 -19.78 44.38
C SER A 24 -14.14 -20.62 43.15
N SER A 25 -14.52 -20.13 41.98
CA SER A 25 -13.61 -20.05 40.84
C SER A 25 -14.15 -18.94 39.94
N LEU A 26 -13.68 -17.73 40.24
CA LEU A 26 -13.62 -16.61 39.32
C LEU A 26 -12.97 -17.08 38.01
N LEU A 27 -13.77 -17.57 37.07
CA LEU A 27 -13.47 -17.48 35.65
C LEU A 27 -13.71 -16.03 35.23
N PHE A 28 -12.83 -15.14 35.72
CA PHE A 28 -12.64 -13.85 35.09
C PHE A 28 -11.92 -14.17 33.78
N SER A 29 -12.69 -14.52 32.74
CA SER A 29 -12.19 -14.43 31.38
C SER A 29 -11.87 -12.97 31.13
N ALA A 30 -10.63 -12.59 31.46
CA ALA A 30 -10.01 -11.44 30.87
C ALA A 30 -10.00 -11.71 29.37
N ILE A 31 -11.03 -11.21 28.68
CA ILE A 31 -10.95 -10.96 27.25
C ILE A 31 -9.85 -9.91 27.16
N LEU A 32 -8.62 -10.36 26.99
CA LEU A 32 -7.56 -9.54 26.45
C LEU A 32 -8.08 -9.11 25.08
N VAL A 33 -8.72 -7.93 25.03
CA VAL A 33 -8.91 -7.20 23.79
C VAL A 33 -7.50 -6.95 23.30
N SER A 34 -6.99 -7.87 22.48
CA SER A 34 -5.76 -7.62 21.75
C SER A 34 -6.10 -6.45 20.85
N ALA A 35 -5.52 -5.28 21.16
CA ALA A 35 -5.61 -4.13 20.27
C ALA A 35 -5.25 -4.60 18.86
N ASN A 36 -6.12 -4.26 17.89
CA ASN A 36 -5.85 -4.56 16.49
C ASN A 36 -4.51 -3.88 16.12
N PRO A 37 -3.62 -4.57 15.40
CA PRO A 37 -2.34 -3.98 15.03
C PRO A 37 -2.57 -2.76 14.14
N VAL A 38 -1.74 -1.74 14.29
CA VAL A 38 -1.67 -0.62 13.35
C VAL A 38 -1.18 -1.16 12.00
N ILE A 39 -1.91 -0.86 10.94
CA ILE A 39 -1.59 -1.32 9.58
C ILE A 39 -0.87 -0.21 8.82
N ILE A 40 0.42 -0.41 8.53
CA ILE A 40 1.19 0.51 7.68
C ILE A 40 1.16 0.02 6.23
N GLY A 41 0.79 0.88 5.29
CA GLY A 41 0.90 0.61 3.85
C GLY A 41 2.17 1.18 3.25
N SER A 42 2.58 0.66 2.09
CA SER A 42 3.65 1.25 1.27
C SER A 42 3.39 1.08 -0.23
N LYS A 43 3.91 2.06 -0.99
CA LYS A 43 3.85 2.11 -2.45
C LYS A 43 4.80 1.09 -3.05
N LYS A 44 4.68 0.86 -4.36
CA LYS A 44 5.49 -0.12 -5.09
C LYS A 44 6.88 0.41 -5.50
N PHE A 45 7.64 0.98 -4.56
CA PHE A 45 9.04 1.36 -4.77
C PHE A 45 9.84 1.33 -3.46
N THR A 46 11.17 1.25 -3.59
CA THR A 46 12.10 0.91 -2.50
C THR A 46 11.99 1.82 -1.29
N GLU A 47 12.06 3.13 -1.48
CA GLU A 47 11.98 4.08 -0.38
C GLU A 47 10.67 3.96 0.41
N SER A 48 9.54 3.76 -0.26
CA SER A 48 8.26 3.59 0.46
C SER A 48 8.25 2.34 1.33
N TYR A 49 8.90 1.25 0.90
CA TYR A 49 9.07 0.07 1.75
C TYR A 49 9.97 0.35 2.96
N VAL A 50 11.08 1.05 2.74
CA VAL A 50 12.05 1.38 3.80
C VAL A 50 11.40 2.30 4.84
N LEU A 51 10.77 3.39 4.42
CA LEU A 51 10.09 4.32 5.32
C LEU A 51 8.98 3.64 6.13
N ALA A 52 8.24 2.71 5.51
CA ALA A 52 7.21 1.96 6.23
C ALA A 52 7.80 0.99 7.26
N GLU A 53 8.97 0.39 7.02
CA GLU A 53 9.68 -0.42 8.03
C GLU A 53 10.31 0.47 9.14
N VAL A 54 10.78 1.67 8.80
CA VAL A 54 11.23 2.67 9.80
C VAL A 54 10.07 3.06 10.72
N ALA A 55 8.93 3.44 10.16
CA ALA A 55 7.72 3.75 10.93
C ALA A 55 7.24 2.57 11.76
N LYS A 56 7.23 1.36 11.18
CA LYS A 56 6.87 0.14 11.90
C LYS A 56 7.72 -0.04 13.13
N ARG A 57 9.04 0.04 13.00
CA ARG A 57 9.95 -0.16 14.11
C ARG A 57 9.85 0.93 15.17
N CYS A 58 9.65 2.18 14.73
CA CYS A 58 9.39 3.30 15.64
C CYS A 58 8.15 3.02 16.52
N LEU A 59 7.04 2.62 15.91
CA LEU A 59 5.82 2.26 16.61
C LEU A 59 5.99 1.01 17.50
N GLU A 60 6.72 0.00 17.05
CA GLU A 60 7.01 -1.21 17.84
C GLU A 60 7.87 -0.89 19.08
N ASN A 61 8.84 0.02 18.96
CA ASN A 61 9.63 0.52 20.10
C ASN A 61 8.76 1.28 21.11
N ALA A 62 7.67 1.91 20.65
CA ALA A 62 6.65 2.50 21.50
C ALA A 62 5.66 1.46 22.08
N GLY A 63 5.87 0.16 21.88
CA GLY A 63 5.03 -0.92 22.41
C GLY A 63 3.74 -1.17 21.61
N ILE A 64 3.63 -0.62 20.40
CA ILE A 64 2.45 -0.76 19.54
C ILE A 64 2.66 -1.96 18.62
N LYS A 65 1.65 -2.83 18.50
CA LYS A 65 1.68 -3.92 17.51
C LYS A 65 1.43 -3.34 16.12
N VAL A 66 2.27 -3.71 15.17
CA VAL A 66 2.19 -3.16 13.80
C VAL A 66 2.25 -4.28 12.76
N GLN A 67 1.54 -4.09 11.65
CA GLN A 67 1.66 -4.91 10.45
C GLN A 67 1.99 -4.01 9.25
N HIS A 68 2.99 -4.41 8.46
CA HIS A 68 3.30 -3.76 7.18
C HIS A 68 2.65 -4.49 6.01
N ARG A 69 1.83 -3.78 5.23
CA ARG A 69 1.27 -4.21 3.94
C ARG A 69 2.05 -3.57 2.81
N GLN A 70 2.98 -4.34 2.26
CA GLN A 70 3.88 -3.91 1.21
C GLN A 70 3.21 -3.87 -0.15
N GLY A 71 3.55 -2.86 -0.96
CA GLY A 71 3.48 -2.93 -2.41
C GLY A 71 2.05 -2.84 -2.93
N MET A 72 1.22 -2.04 -2.25
CA MET A 72 -0.22 -1.97 -2.51
C MET A 72 -0.55 -1.29 -3.83
N GLY A 73 0.39 -0.54 -4.41
CA GLY A 73 0.21 0.16 -5.69
C GLY A 73 0.86 1.54 -5.68
N GLY A 74 0.34 2.45 -6.52
CA GLY A 74 0.72 3.86 -6.54
C GLY A 74 -0.11 4.72 -5.59
N THR A 75 0.09 6.02 -5.66
CA THR A 75 -0.51 7.06 -4.79
C THR A 75 -2.02 6.89 -4.57
N ILE A 76 -2.81 6.77 -5.65
CA ILE A 76 -4.28 6.71 -5.56
C ILE A 76 -4.76 5.49 -4.77
N ILE A 77 -4.11 4.34 -4.92
CA ILE A 77 -4.54 3.10 -4.26
C ILE A 77 -4.33 3.21 -2.74
N LEU A 78 -3.17 3.70 -2.30
CA LEU A 78 -2.91 3.90 -0.88
C LEU A 78 -3.79 4.98 -0.28
N TRP A 79 -4.05 6.05 -1.04
CA TRP A 79 -4.95 7.10 -0.58
C TRP A 79 -6.36 6.57 -0.30
N GLN A 80 -6.92 5.75 -1.20
CA GLN A 80 -8.21 5.11 -0.97
C GLN A 80 -8.16 4.08 0.16
N ALA A 81 -7.05 3.33 0.29
CA ALA A 81 -6.88 2.38 1.38
C ALA A 81 -6.85 3.08 2.76
N LEU A 82 -6.20 4.25 2.87
CA LEU A 82 -6.14 5.04 4.10
C LEU A 82 -7.53 5.59 4.44
N ARG A 83 -8.21 6.23 3.47
CA ARG A 83 -9.57 6.77 3.66
C ARG A 83 -10.59 5.69 3.99
N GLY A 84 -10.48 4.53 3.35
CA GLY A 84 -11.34 3.37 3.60
C GLY A 84 -10.98 2.57 4.85
N GLY A 85 -9.92 2.95 5.58
CA GLY A 85 -9.50 2.25 6.80
C GLY A 85 -8.89 0.86 6.59
N SER A 86 -8.48 0.54 5.36
CA SER A 86 -7.73 -0.68 5.06
C SER A 86 -6.27 -0.59 5.52
N ILE A 87 -5.74 0.62 5.65
CA ILE A 87 -4.47 0.95 6.30
C ILE A 87 -4.68 2.14 7.25
N ASP A 88 -3.79 2.27 8.23
CA ASP A 88 -3.81 3.31 9.25
C ASP A 88 -2.81 4.42 8.98
N VAL A 89 -1.68 4.07 8.39
CA VAL A 89 -0.52 4.95 8.16
C VAL A 89 0.13 4.57 6.83
N TYR A 90 0.68 5.53 6.09
CA TYR A 90 1.66 5.25 5.03
C TYR A 90 2.57 6.45 4.74
N PRO A 91 3.78 6.23 4.18
CA PRO A 91 4.64 7.32 3.73
C PRO A 91 4.11 7.97 2.45
N GLU A 92 4.08 9.30 2.42
CA GLU A 92 3.65 10.12 1.29
C GLU A 92 4.50 11.39 1.19
N TYR A 93 4.34 12.17 0.12
CA TYR A 93 5.16 13.34 -0.19
C TYR A 93 4.30 14.59 -0.39
N THR A 94 4.74 15.71 0.18
CA THR A 94 3.99 16.99 0.15
C THR A 94 3.59 17.43 -1.25
N GLY A 95 4.51 17.37 -2.22
CA GLY A 95 4.22 17.71 -3.62
C GLY A 95 3.14 16.82 -4.23
N THR A 96 3.19 15.50 -3.98
CA THR A 96 2.14 14.56 -4.44
C THR A 96 0.81 14.82 -3.78
N ILE A 97 0.79 15.18 -2.49
CA ILE A 97 -0.46 15.54 -1.79
C ILE A 97 -1.10 16.76 -2.44
N ALA A 98 -0.32 17.82 -2.67
CA ALA A 98 -0.80 19.04 -3.30
C ALA A 98 -1.29 18.81 -4.74
N GLU A 99 -0.45 18.20 -5.58
CA GLU A 99 -0.67 18.07 -7.02
C GLU A 99 -1.73 17.01 -7.38
N GLU A 100 -1.58 15.80 -6.84
CA GLU A 100 -2.39 14.64 -7.27
C GLU A 100 -3.61 14.41 -6.39
N MET A 101 -3.43 14.50 -5.06
CA MET A 101 -4.48 14.14 -4.12
C MET A 101 -5.50 15.27 -3.90
N LEU A 102 -5.00 16.47 -3.64
CA LEU A 102 -5.82 17.65 -3.35
C LEU A 102 -6.13 18.49 -4.59
N LYS A 103 -5.31 18.37 -5.66
CA LYS A 103 -5.41 19.17 -6.89
C LYS A 103 -5.32 20.67 -6.60
N GLN A 104 -4.42 21.03 -5.69
CA GLN A 104 -4.11 22.39 -5.25
C GLN A 104 -2.59 22.62 -5.36
N PRO A 105 -2.08 22.83 -6.58
CA PRO A 105 -0.65 23.09 -6.81
C PRO A 105 -0.18 24.29 -5.98
N GLY A 106 0.99 24.16 -5.34
CA GLY A 106 1.58 25.23 -4.52
C GLY A 106 0.90 25.45 -3.16
N ALA A 107 -0.01 24.58 -2.73
CA ALA A 107 -0.61 24.64 -1.40
C ALA A 107 0.47 24.64 -0.29
N SER A 108 0.33 25.55 0.66
CA SER A 108 1.16 25.59 1.86
C SER A 108 0.91 24.36 2.74
N ILE A 109 1.86 24.05 3.62
CA ILE A 109 1.70 22.94 4.59
C ILE A 109 0.45 23.11 5.45
N GLY A 110 0.10 24.34 5.84
CA GLY A 110 -1.13 24.62 6.58
C GLY A 110 -2.40 24.27 5.79
N GLU A 111 -2.45 24.64 4.51
CA GLU A 111 -3.57 24.30 3.62
C GLU A 111 -3.68 22.80 3.40
N ILE A 112 -2.55 22.10 3.18
CA ILE A 112 -2.50 20.64 3.07
C ILE A 112 -3.05 19.99 4.36
N ARG A 113 -2.55 20.40 5.53
CA ARG A 113 -3.02 19.88 6.82
C ARG A 113 -4.52 20.09 7.00
N ASN A 114 -5.04 21.27 6.66
CA ASN A 114 -6.46 21.59 6.76
C ASN A 114 -7.32 20.73 5.83
N ALA A 115 -6.90 20.55 4.57
CA ALA A 115 -7.62 19.76 3.58
C ALA A 115 -7.63 18.26 3.91
N LEU A 116 -6.53 17.73 4.45
CA LEU A 116 -6.46 16.35 4.98
C LEU A 116 -7.31 16.19 6.23
N SER A 117 -7.25 17.17 7.14
CA SER A 117 -7.97 17.21 8.41
C SER A 117 -9.48 17.12 8.21
N ALA A 118 -10.01 17.80 7.19
CA ALA A 118 -11.42 17.74 6.78
C ALA A 118 -11.87 16.33 6.32
N GLN A 119 -10.93 15.47 5.94
CA GLN A 119 -11.18 14.09 5.49
C GLN A 119 -10.86 13.06 6.58
N GLY A 120 -10.65 13.48 7.83
CA GLY A 120 -10.30 12.58 8.93
C GLY A 120 -8.86 12.06 8.89
N ILE A 121 -8.00 12.68 8.09
CA ILE A 121 -6.59 12.33 7.93
C ILE A 121 -5.71 13.41 8.56
N ALA A 122 -4.58 12.99 9.12
CA ALA A 122 -3.53 13.85 9.64
C ALA A 122 -2.20 13.49 8.98
N MET A 123 -1.20 14.35 9.17
CA MET A 123 0.12 14.30 8.54
C MET A 123 1.17 14.61 9.60
N THR A 124 2.31 13.93 9.59
CA THR A 124 3.45 14.29 10.45
C THR A 124 4.12 15.58 9.95
N ASP A 125 5.07 16.13 10.69
CA ASP A 125 6.06 17.04 10.09
C ASP A 125 6.99 16.27 9.13
N ASP A 126 7.74 16.99 8.28
CA ASP A 126 8.59 16.36 7.28
C ASP A 126 9.77 15.59 7.89
N LEU A 127 10.18 14.51 7.21
CA LEU A 127 11.22 13.62 7.70
C LEU A 127 12.64 14.19 7.54
N GLY A 128 12.82 15.30 6.81
CA GLY A 128 14.11 15.99 6.66
C GLY A 128 14.73 15.97 5.26
N PHE A 129 14.17 15.20 4.31
CA PHE A 129 14.71 15.08 2.95
C PHE A 129 13.68 15.41 1.87
N ASN A 130 14.18 15.72 0.67
CA ASN A 130 13.37 15.99 -0.53
C ASN A 130 13.59 14.87 -1.54
N ASN A 131 12.51 14.26 -2.01
CA ASN A 131 12.55 13.21 -3.01
C ASN A 131 11.86 13.63 -4.31
N THR A 132 12.50 14.56 -5.04
CA THR A 132 11.88 15.14 -6.23
C THR A 132 12.04 14.26 -7.47
N TYR A 133 11.15 14.45 -8.44
CA TYR A 133 11.31 13.82 -9.75
C TYR A 133 12.54 14.36 -10.47
N ALA A 134 13.13 13.50 -11.28
CA ALA A 134 14.31 13.77 -12.06
C ALA A 134 14.19 13.09 -13.42
N LEU A 135 14.91 13.60 -14.42
CA LEU A 135 15.17 12.87 -15.67
C LEU A 135 16.63 12.41 -15.64
N VAL A 136 16.85 11.12 -15.87
CA VAL A 136 18.17 10.50 -15.84
C VAL A 136 18.51 9.86 -17.17
N MET A 137 19.80 9.84 -17.49
CA MET A 137 20.35 9.17 -18.66
C MET A 137 21.71 8.54 -18.38
N ARG A 138 22.17 7.66 -19.28
CA ARG A 138 23.52 7.11 -19.21
C ARG A 138 24.55 8.22 -19.45
N ARG A 139 25.64 8.19 -18.68
CA ARG A 139 26.70 9.21 -18.75
C ARG A 139 27.32 9.34 -20.14
N ASP A 140 27.64 8.22 -20.78
CA ASP A 140 28.21 8.21 -22.13
C ASP A 140 27.26 8.83 -23.18
N ARG A 141 25.94 8.63 -23.05
CA ARG A 141 24.95 9.27 -23.93
C ARG A 141 24.82 10.76 -23.64
N SER A 142 24.79 11.15 -22.37
CA SER A 142 24.84 12.56 -21.96
C SER A 142 26.07 13.26 -22.57
N GLU A 143 27.25 12.65 -22.47
CA GLU A 143 28.50 13.20 -23.02
C GLU A 143 28.49 13.21 -24.55
N GLN A 144 28.01 12.15 -25.20
CA GLN A 144 27.92 12.04 -26.66
C GLN A 144 27.09 13.17 -27.28
N PHE A 145 25.97 13.52 -26.65
CA PHE A 145 25.07 14.58 -27.14
C PHE A 145 25.31 15.94 -26.48
N GLY A 146 26.23 16.03 -25.50
CA GLY A 146 26.50 17.26 -24.77
C GLY A 146 25.37 17.74 -23.85
N LEU A 147 24.56 16.83 -23.31
CA LEU A 147 23.33 17.12 -22.56
C LEU A 147 23.61 17.29 -21.07
N LYS A 148 23.15 18.39 -20.47
CA LYS A 148 23.28 18.65 -19.03
C LYS A 148 21.95 19.03 -18.37
N THR A 149 21.06 19.66 -19.13
CA THR A 149 19.78 20.19 -18.65
C THR A 149 18.61 19.49 -19.32
N ILE A 150 17.42 19.59 -18.73
CA ILE A 150 16.19 19.10 -19.38
C ILE A 150 15.91 19.91 -20.66
N SER A 151 16.19 21.22 -20.66
CA SER A 151 16.07 22.05 -21.86
C SER A 151 16.91 21.57 -23.05
N ASP A 152 18.07 20.94 -22.82
CA ASP A 152 18.92 20.42 -23.90
C ASP A 152 18.23 19.31 -24.70
N LEU A 153 17.35 18.52 -24.06
CA LEU A 153 16.61 17.43 -24.70
C LEU A 153 15.71 17.91 -25.85
N ARG A 154 15.32 19.19 -25.86
CA ARG A 154 14.45 19.77 -26.90
C ARG A 154 15.01 19.59 -28.31
N ALA A 155 16.33 19.60 -28.46
CA ALA A 155 17.01 19.47 -29.75
C ALA A 155 17.10 18.01 -30.25
N HIS A 156 16.78 17.02 -29.41
CA HIS A 156 17.07 15.61 -29.65
C HIS A 156 15.80 14.76 -29.64
N ARG A 157 15.05 14.81 -30.75
CA ARG A 157 13.79 14.05 -30.90
C ARG A 157 14.01 12.55 -31.07
N GLU A 158 15.22 12.15 -31.44
CA GLU A 158 15.65 10.77 -31.65
C GLU A 158 15.83 9.98 -30.35
N LEU A 159 15.93 10.66 -29.20
CA LEU A 159 16.09 10.00 -27.91
C LEU A 159 14.81 9.29 -27.51
N LYS A 160 14.96 8.06 -27.01
CA LYS A 160 13.86 7.22 -26.55
C LYS A 160 13.59 7.44 -25.07
N PHE A 161 12.35 7.73 -24.73
CA PHE A 161 11.95 7.96 -23.34
C PHE A 161 11.26 6.71 -22.79
N GLY A 162 11.75 6.16 -21.69
CA GLY A 162 11.06 5.11 -20.93
C GLY A 162 10.63 5.66 -19.58
N LEU A 163 9.37 6.08 -19.50
CA LEU A 163 8.80 6.79 -18.36
C LEU A 163 7.83 5.90 -17.58
N THR A 164 7.75 6.06 -16.27
CA THR A 164 6.75 5.32 -15.48
C THR A 164 5.33 5.69 -15.88
N HIS A 165 4.42 4.71 -15.81
CA HIS A 165 2.99 4.94 -16.06
C HIS A 165 2.42 6.03 -15.14
N GLU A 166 2.86 6.08 -13.88
CA GLU A 166 2.47 7.14 -12.95
C GLU A 166 2.94 8.51 -13.48
N PHE A 167 4.22 8.64 -13.85
CA PHE A 167 4.74 9.91 -14.37
C PHE A 167 4.07 10.39 -15.67
N LEU A 168 3.63 9.47 -16.53
CA LEU A 168 2.90 9.80 -17.75
C LEU A 168 1.51 10.41 -17.48
N GLU A 169 0.84 9.99 -16.40
CA GLU A 169 -0.56 10.34 -16.12
C GLU A 169 -0.70 11.52 -15.14
N ARG A 170 0.35 11.83 -14.38
CA ARG A 170 0.37 12.89 -13.37
C ARG A 170 0.19 14.30 -13.94
N ARG A 171 -0.42 15.18 -13.15
CA ARG A 171 -0.61 16.63 -13.41
C ARG A 171 0.67 17.43 -13.32
N ASP A 172 1.62 16.97 -12.52
CA ASP A 172 3.00 17.45 -12.44
C ASP A 172 3.96 16.49 -13.17
N GLY A 173 3.41 15.70 -14.11
CA GLY A 173 4.11 14.64 -14.82
C GLY A 173 4.62 15.02 -16.21
N TRP A 174 4.78 14.01 -17.06
CA TRP A 174 5.40 14.11 -18.38
C TRP A 174 4.75 15.14 -19.29
N ARG A 175 3.42 15.16 -19.40
CA ARG A 175 2.75 16.02 -20.38
C ARG A 175 3.01 17.51 -20.11
N PRO A 176 2.76 18.05 -18.90
CA PRO A 176 3.07 19.46 -18.60
C PRO A 176 4.57 19.75 -18.61
N LEU A 177 5.43 18.79 -18.24
CA LEU A 177 6.88 18.92 -18.38
C LEU A 177 7.27 19.13 -19.85
N SER A 178 6.79 18.23 -20.72
CA SER A 178 7.04 18.25 -22.16
C SER A 178 6.57 19.56 -22.78
N GLU A 179 5.41 20.09 -22.37
CA GLU A 179 4.89 21.39 -22.80
C GLU A 179 5.79 22.54 -22.34
N ARG A 180 6.20 22.58 -21.06
CA ARG A 180 7.05 23.65 -20.50
C ARG A 180 8.44 23.68 -21.11
N TYR A 181 9.00 22.52 -21.41
CA TYR A 181 10.33 22.36 -22.00
C TYR A 181 10.32 22.27 -23.53
N GLN A 182 9.14 22.25 -24.15
CA GLN A 182 8.94 22.07 -25.59
C GLN A 182 9.57 20.77 -26.12
N LEU A 183 9.55 19.71 -25.30
CA LEU A 183 10.05 18.40 -25.69
C LEU A 183 9.06 17.75 -26.67
N ALA A 184 9.60 17.07 -27.68
CA ALA A 184 8.82 16.35 -28.68
C ALA A 184 9.58 15.09 -29.15
N PRO A 185 9.89 14.14 -28.24
CA PRO A 185 10.55 12.90 -28.63
C PRO A 185 9.67 12.07 -29.55
N ALA A 186 10.30 11.33 -30.46
CA ALA A 186 9.61 10.46 -31.39
C ALA A 186 8.95 9.25 -30.69
N GLU A 187 9.53 8.79 -29.57
CA GLU A 187 9.10 7.60 -28.85
C GLU A 187 9.08 7.84 -27.33
N VAL A 188 7.92 7.59 -26.72
CA VAL A 188 7.72 7.59 -25.27
C VAL A 188 7.01 6.30 -24.88
N LEU A 189 7.67 5.49 -24.05
CA LEU A 189 7.21 4.18 -23.60
C LEU A 189 6.83 4.23 -22.13
N GLY A 190 5.66 3.69 -21.80
CA GLY A 190 5.27 3.41 -20.42
C GLY A 190 5.98 2.16 -19.90
N VAL A 191 6.75 2.29 -18.81
CA VAL A 191 7.51 1.18 -18.21
C VAL A 191 7.27 1.06 -16.70
N ASP A 192 7.57 -0.11 -16.11
CA ASP A 192 7.66 -0.24 -14.65
C ASP A 192 8.95 0.44 -14.16
N HIS A 193 8.91 1.03 -12.96
CA HIS A 193 10.03 1.78 -12.41
C HIS A 193 11.34 0.98 -12.37
N ALA A 194 11.32 -0.28 -11.94
CA ALA A 194 12.52 -1.11 -11.87
C ALA A 194 12.97 -1.61 -13.26
N VAL A 195 12.01 -1.93 -14.12
CA VAL A 195 12.27 -2.38 -15.49
C VAL A 195 12.88 -1.25 -16.33
N GLY A 196 12.43 -0.01 -16.14
CA GLY A 196 12.96 1.16 -16.84
C GLY A 196 14.45 1.37 -16.59
N TYR A 197 14.95 1.16 -15.37
CA TYR A 197 16.39 1.23 -15.10
C TYR A 197 17.19 0.15 -15.86
N SER A 198 16.62 -1.06 -15.96
CA SER A 198 17.25 -2.14 -16.71
C SER A 198 17.29 -1.83 -18.21
N ALA A 199 16.21 -1.26 -18.75
CA ALA A 199 16.13 -0.82 -20.15
C ALA A 199 17.11 0.33 -20.43
N LEU A 200 17.23 1.30 -19.51
CA LEU A 200 18.15 2.42 -19.62
C LEU A 200 19.59 1.93 -19.70
N VAL A 201 20.02 1.07 -18.77
CA VAL A 201 21.39 0.54 -18.72
C VAL A 201 21.74 -0.29 -19.96
N LYS A 202 20.77 -1.03 -20.52
CA LYS A 202 20.93 -1.79 -21.77
C LYS A 202 20.96 -0.91 -23.02
N GLY A 203 20.53 0.35 -22.94
CA GLY A 203 20.42 1.25 -24.07
C GLY A 203 19.14 1.05 -24.90
N ASP A 204 18.14 0.34 -24.37
CA ASP A 204 16.82 0.20 -25.01
C ASP A 204 16.04 1.53 -24.99
N ILE A 205 16.33 2.37 -23.99
CA ILE A 205 15.86 3.75 -23.83
C ILE A 205 17.05 4.66 -23.51
N ASP A 206 16.93 5.96 -23.78
CA ASP A 206 17.96 6.97 -23.54
C ASP A 206 17.67 7.83 -22.31
N VAL A 207 16.39 8.10 -22.02
CA VAL A 207 15.94 8.96 -20.93
C VAL A 207 14.89 8.24 -20.09
N LYS A 208 14.99 8.37 -18.77
CA LYS A 208 14.06 7.79 -17.81
C LYS A 208 13.69 8.80 -16.71
N ASP A 209 12.46 8.76 -16.22
CA ASP A 209 12.08 9.40 -14.97
C ASP A 209 12.67 8.66 -13.76
N ALA A 210 13.17 9.39 -12.79
CA ALA A 210 13.73 8.87 -11.55
C ALA A 210 13.28 9.72 -10.37
N TYR A 211 13.55 9.23 -9.17
CA TYR A 211 13.48 10.02 -7.95
C TYR A 211 14.90 10.40 -7.51
N SER A 212 15.10 11.61 -6.96
CA SER A 212 16.45 12.10 -6.60
C SER A 212 17.17 11.22 -5.59
N THR A 213 16.42 10.48 -4.77
CA THR A 213 16.93 9.54 -3.75
C THR A 213 17.12 8.11 -4.25
N ASP A 214 16.88 7.83 -5.54
CA ASP A 214 17.03 6.50 -6.10
C ASP A 214 18.51 6.09 -6.11
N ALA A 215 18.85 5.06 -5.33
CA ALA A 215 20.21 4.52 -5.26
C ALA A 215 20.77 4.07 -6.63
N LYS A 216 19.88 3.67 -7.56
CA LYS A 216 20.23 3.22 -8.92
C LYS A 216 20.92 4.31 -9.75
N ILE A 217 20.71 5.58 -9.43
CA ILE A 217 21.41 6.69 -10.09
C ILE A 217 22.92 6.55 -9.84
N GLY A 218 23.29 6.36 -8.57
CA GLY A 218 24.68 6.14 -8.16
C GLY A 218 25.22 4.78 -8.64
N ASP A 219 24.48 3.70 -8.39
CA ASP A 219 24.92 2.33 -8.68
C ASP A 219 25.24 2.10 -10.16
N TYR A 220 24.47 2.73 -11.07
CA TYR A 220 24.68 2.64 -12.52
C TYR A 220 25.48 3.81 -13.09
N GLY A 221 25.95 4.74 -12.26
CA GLY A 221 26.71 5.91 -12.71
C GLY A 221 25.93 6.78 -13.71
N LEU A 222 24.62 6.91 -13.51
CA LEU A 222 23.74 7.72 -14.36
C LEU A 222 23.99 9.21 -14.11
N VAL A 223 23.55 10.02 -15.07
CA VAL A 223 23.52 11.48 -14.96
C VAL A 223 22.09 11.92 -14.79
N THR A 224 21.85 12.70 -13.74
CA THR A 224 20.60 13.45 -13.56
C THR A 224 20.69 14.75 -14.34
N LEU A 225 19.73 14.99 -15.22
CA LEU A 225 19.61 16.24 -15.97
C LEU A 225 19.08 17.34 -15.05
N ILE A 226 19.67 18.53 -15.16
CA ILE A 226 19.30 19.70 -14.37
C ILE A 226 17.93 20.20 -14.82
N ASP A 227 16.99 20.32 -13.89
CA ASP A 227 15.68 20.98 -14.06
C ASP A 227 15.86 22.51 -14.10
N ASP A 228 16.38 23.02 -15.22
CA ASP A 228 16.81 24.42 -15.39
C ASP A 228 15.67 25.44 -15.42
N ARG A 229 14.41 24.98 -15.50
CA ARG A 229 13.21 25.81 -15.40
C ARG A 229 12.41 25.58 -14.13
N HIS A 230 12.95 24.83 -13.16
CA HIS A 230 12.32 24.56 -11.86
C HIS A 230 10.86 24.09 -12.02
N PHE A 231 10.67 23.05 -12.83
CA PHE A 231 9.35 22.47 -13.06
C PHE A 231 8.86 21.67 -11.85
N PHE A 232 9.73 20.88 -11.23
CA PHE A 232 9.31 19.98 -10.17
C PHE A 232 9.16 20.71 -8.83
N PRO A 233 8.05 20.48 -8.10
CA PRO A 233 7.89 20.99 -6.74
C PRO A 233 8.81 20.25 -5.76
N GLN A 234 8.74 20.65 -4.49
CA GLN A 234 9.35 19.89 -3.40
C GLN A 234 8.44 18.73 -2.98
N TYR A 235 9.05 17.56 -2.80
CA TYR A 235 8.43 16.33 -2.36
C TYR A 235 9.06 15.93 -1.03
N LYS A 236 8.68 16.65 0.03
CA LYS A 236 9.11 16.35 1.39
C LYS A 236 8.37 15.12 1.90
N ALA A 237 9.11 14.10 2.34
CA ALA A 237 8.53 12.87 2.85
C ALA A 237 7.84 13.12 4.20
N VAL A 238 6.65 12.56 4.37
CA VAL A 238 5.79 12.64 5.56
C VAL A 238 5.06 11.31 5.76
N PHE A 239 4.50 11.07 6.94
CA PHE A 239 3.51 10.00 7.13
C PHE A 239 2.10 10.59 7.13
N LEU A 240 1.22 10.03 6.31
CA LEU A 240 -0.22 10.26 6.42
C LEU A 240 -0.84 9.18 7.29
N TYR A 241 -1.72 9.59 8.20
CA TYR A 241 -2.38 8.68 9.12
C TYR A 241 -3.82 9.07 9.40
N ARG A 242 -4.65 8.08 9.77
CA ARG A 242 -6.03 8.34 10.18
C ARG A 242 -6.04 9.06 11.52
N LYS A 243 -6.89 10.07 11.71
CA LYS A 243 -7.05 10.75 13.02
C LYS A 243 -7.52 9.84 14.15
N ALA A 244 -8.05 8.65 13.82
CA ALA A 244 -8.41 7.63 14.80
C ALA A 244 -7.19 6.85 15.34
N LEU A 245 -6.00 7.08 14.79
CA LEU A 245 -4.75 6.54 15.33
C LEU A 245 -4.53 7.10 16.74
N SER A 246 -4.00 6.28 17.66
CA SER A 246 -3.78 6.71 19.04
C SER A 246 -2.74 7.84 19.13
N GLU A 247 -2.89 8.72 20.12
CA GLU A 247 -1.95 9.83 20.36
C GLU A 247 -0.51 9.34 20.55
N GLN A 248 -0.32 8.20 21.21
CA GLN A 248 0.99 7.58 21.37
C GLN A 248 1.62 7.20 20.02
N ALA A 249 0.81 6.68 19.08
CA ALA A 249 1.28 6.26 17.77
C ALA A 249 1.55 7.47 16.86
N SER A 250 0.68 8.48 16.86
CA SER A 250 0.91 9.72 16.10
C SER A 250 2.13 10.47 16.60
N GLN A 251 2.34 10.56 17.92
CA GLN A 251 3.53 11.18 18.49
C GLN A 251 4.81 10.44 18.09
N ALA A 252 4.83 9.10 18.23
CA ALA A 252 5.99 8.30 17.83
C ALA A 252 6.36 8.50 16.36
N LEU A 253 5.37 8.58 15.45
CA LEU A 253 5.63 8.89 14.04
C LEU A 253 6.17 10.30 13.84
N ASN A 254 5.71 11.29 14.62
CA ASN A 254 6.21 12.67 14.53
C ASN A 254 7.60 12.84 15.17
N ASP A 255 8.03 11.94 16.05
CA ASP A 255 9.41 11.94 16.58
C ASP A 255 10.45 11.60 15.48
N LEU A 256 10.02 11.06 14.33
CA LEU A 256 10.86 10.85 13.15
C LEU A 256 11.06 12.13 12.32
N SER A 257 10.42 13.24 12.69
CA SER A 257 10.53 14.47 11.91
C SER A 257 11.95 15.03 11.92
N ASN A 258 12.42 15.47 10.74
CA ASN A 258 13.77 15.94 10.47
C ASN A 258 14.90 14.99 10.90
N SER A 259 14.65 13.68 10.93
CA SER A 259 15.61 12.66 11.35
C SER A 259 16.37 11.98 10.20
N ILE A 260 15.86 12.09 8.96
CA ILE A 260 16.44 11.45 7.77
C ILE A 260 16.82 12.56 6.78
N ASP A 261 18.12 12.69 6.51
CA ASP A 261 18.61 13.51 5.41
C ASP A 261 18.65 12.73 4.09
N GLU A 262 18.85 13.45 2.98
CA GLU A 262 18.83 12.86 1.63
C GLU A 262 19.94 11.81 1.42
N ALA A 263 21.12 12.04 2.01
CA ALA A 263 22.25 11.12 1.88
C ALA A 263 22.00 9.82 2.65
N GLU A 264 21.44 9.91 3.85
CA GLU A 264 21.00 8.76 4.63
C GLU A 264 19.90 8.00 3.89
N MET A 265 18.90 8.69 3.35
CA MET A 265 17.83 8.02 2.59
C MET A 265 18.40 7.24 1.38
N ILE A 266 19.32 7.84 0.62
CA ILE A 266 20.01 7.14 -0.48
C ILE A 266 20.76 5.90 0.02
N ARG A 267 21.46 5.98 1.16
CA ARG A 267 22.14 4.82 1.78
C ARG A 267 21.16 3.70 2.11
N LEU A 268 20.05 4.03 2.79
CA LEU A 268 19.02 3.06 3.16
C LEU A 268 18.37 2.43 1.91
N ASN A 269 18.09 3.23 0.88
CA ASN A 269 17.57 2.75 -0.39
C ASN A 269 18.54 1.79 -1.09
N SER A 270 19.84 2.12 -1.09
CA SER A 270 20.90 1.27 -1.67
C SER A 270 20.99 -0.08 -0.95
N GLU A 271 20.97 -0.08 0.39
CA GLU A 271 20.98 -1.31 1.17
C GLU A 271 19.76 -2.18 0.90
N ALA A 272 18.58 -1.56 0.83
CA ALA A 272 17.34 -2.23 0.52
C ALA A 272 17.35 -2.84 -0.89
N GLU A 273 17.85 -2.11 -1.89
CA GLU A 273 17.97 -2.63 -3.26
C GLU A 273 18.98 -3.79 -3.34
N ARG A 274 20.10 -3.70 -2.63
CA ARG A 274 21.15 -4.71 -2.63
C ARG A 274 20.72 -6.01 -1.95
N THR A 275 20.04 -5.92 -0.81
CA THR A 275 19.68 -7.09 0.01
C THR A 275 18.27 -7.61 -0.20
N LYS A 276 17.39 -6.78 -0.79
CA LYS A 276 15.93 -6.99 -0.82
C LYS A 276 15.33 -7.21 0.57
N ASN A 277 16.00 -6.69 1.62
CA ASN A 277 15.56 -6.75 3.00
C ASN A 277 15.31 -5.33 3.56
N TYR A 278 14.09 -4.83 3.33
CA TYR A 278 13.69 -3.47 3.72
C TYR A 278 13.76 -3.22 5.23
N ALA A 279 13.49 -4.24 6.05
CA ALA A 279 13.58 -4.11 7.50
C ALA A 279 15.04 -4.07 7.99
N ALA A 280 15.96 -4.78 7.32
CA ALA A 280 17.39 -4.63 7.59
C ALA A 280 17.92 -3.27 7.15
N ALA A 281 17.45 -2.73 6.02
CA ALA A 281 17.76 -1.36 5.62
C ALA A 281 17.25 -0.36 6.68
N ALA A 282 15.97 -0.44 7.07
CA ALA A 282 15.40 0.39 8.13
C ALA A 282 16.11 0.21 9.50
N GLN A 283 16.72 -0.94 9.76
CA GLN A 283 17.50 -1.17 10.97
C GLN A 283 18.74 -0.27 11.04
N GLN A 284 19.38 0.02 9.90
CA GLN A 284 20.59 0.85 9.84
C GLN A 284 20.32 2.28 10.34
N PHE A 285 19.14 2.82 10.06
CA PHE A 285 18.71 4.13 10.53
C PHE A 285 18.77 4.28 12.07
N PHE A 286 18.44 3.23 12.83
CA PHE A 286 18.44 3.28 14.30
C PHE A 286 19.80 2.92 14.93
N GLY A 287 20.87 2.82 14.14
CA GLY A 287 22.23 2.68 14.65
C GLY A 287 22.43 1.51 15.62
N THR A 288 22.25 0.26 15.18
CA THR A 288 22.70 -0.94 15.91
C THR A 288 22.82 -2.15 14.97
N THR A 289 24.05 -2.68 14.86
CA THR A 289 24.40 -4.03 14.38
C THR A 289 24.07 -5.13 15.40
N ASP A 290 23.19 -4.86 16.36
CA ASP A 290 22.77 -5.86 17.34
C ASP A 290 21.74 -6.81 16.72
N SER A 291 22.31 -7.85 16.11
CA SER A 291 21.66 -9.07 15.65
C SER A 291 21.19 -9.92 16.83
N THR A 292 20.38 -9.37 17.75
CA THR A 292 19.91 -10.12 18.94
C THR A 292 18.40 -10.12 19.14
N SER A 293 17.61 -9.55 18.22
CA SER A 293 16.29 -10.13 17.97
C SER A 293 16.47 -11.16 16.87
N PRO A 294 16.09 -12.44 17.03
CA PRO A 294 16.11 -13.38 15.93
C PRO A 294 15.20 -12.80 14.84
N PHE A 295 15.84 -12.23 13.83
CA PHE A 295 15.17 -11.78 12.62
C PHE A 295 14.68 -13.05 11.95
N VAL A 296 13.48 -13.49 12.32
CA VAL A 296 12.75 -14.50 11.59
C VAL A 296 12.29 -13.80 10.31
N SER A 297 13.23 -13.61 9.38
CA SER A 297 12.85 -13.48 7.98
C SER A 297 12.03 -14.73 7.71
N GLU A 298 10.71 -14.59 7.57
CA GLU A 298 9.93 -15.73 7.16
C GLU A 298 10.51 -16.18 5.83
N THR A 299 11.06 -17.40 5.83
CA THR A 299 11.58 -18.05 4.63
C THR A 299 10.55 -17.87 3.52
N PHE A 300 10.98 -17.71 2.27
CA PHE A 300 10.06 -17.64 1.12
C PHE A 300 8.97 -18.73 1.20
N ARG A 301 9.33 -19.92 1.69
CA ARG A 301 8.41 -21.03 1.99
C ARG A 301 7.27 -20.65 2.95
N ASN A 302 7.54 -19.93 4.03
CA ASN A 302 6.53 -19.53 5.03
C ASN A 302 5.63 -18.40 4.49
N LYS A 303 6.20 -17.44 3.74
CA LYS A 303 5.42 -16.41 3.02
C LYS A 303 4.49 -17.06 2.00
N LEU A 304 5.03 -17.97 1.20
CA LEU A 304 4.28 -18.74 0.20
C LEU A 304 3.19 -19.59 0.87
N LEU A 305 3.50 -20.29 1.96
CA LEU A 305 2.51 -21.06 2.71
C LEU A 305 1.38 -20.17 3.23
N ARG A 306 1.70 -19.02 3.83
CA ARG A 306 0.66 -18.10 4.33
C ARG A 306 -0.21 -17.55 3.21
N TRP A 307 0.38 -17.19 2.07
CA TRP A 307 -0.39 -16.74 0.90
C TRP A 307 -1.26 -17.84 0.33
N ILE A 308 -0.74 -19.07 0.20
CA ILE A 308 -1.51 -20.24 -0.25
C ILE A 308 -2.64 -20.53 0.72
N ILE A 309 -2.37 -20.57 2.03
CA ILE A 309 -3.39 -20.83 3.06
C ILE A 309 -4.46 -19.75 3.00
N ARG A 310 -4.09 -18.48 2.91
CA ARG A 310 -5.05 -17.38 2.86
C ARG A 310 -5.87 -17.39 1.57
N HIS A 311 -5.24 -17.76 0.45
CA HIS A 311 -5.95 -17.97 -0.81
C HIS A 311 -6.94 -19.15 -0.70
N LEU A 312 -6.52 -20.28 -0.12
CA LEU A 312 -7.37 -21.46 0.11
C LEU A 312 -8.51 -21.15 1.08
N GLU A 313 -8.26 -20.35 2.11
CA GLU A 313 -9.27 -19.92 3.08
C GLU A 313 -10.32 -19.04 2.40
N LEU A 314 -9.89 -17.99 1.69
CA LEU A 314 -10.79 -17.10 0.97
C LEU A 314 -11.55 -17.86 -0.13
N ALA A 315 -10.86 -18.68 -0.93
CA ALA A 315 -11.46 -19.50 -1.97
C ALA A 315 -12.44 -20.53 -1.38
N GLY A 316 -12.09 -21.15 -0.25
CA GLY A 316 -12.94 -22.11 0.46
C GLY A 316 -14.20 -21.47 1.00
N ILE A 317 -14.10 -20.28 1.63
CA ILE A 317 -15.26 -19.52 2.11
C ILE A 317 -16.15 -19.11 0.94
N SER A 318 -15.57 -18.59 -0.14
CA SER A 318 -16.32 -18.22 -1.35
C SER A 318 -17.01 -19.43 -1.97
N LEU A 319 -16.34 -20.56 -2.08
CA LEU A 319 -16.92 -21.80 -2.61
C LEU A 319 -18.05 -22.31 -1.73
N LEU A 320 -17.87 -22.30 -0.40
CA LEU A 320 -18.89 -22.75 0.53
C LEU A 320 -20.14 -21.86 0.47
N LEU A 321 -19.97 -20.54 0.41
CA LEU A 321 -21.10 -19.61 0.20
C LEU A 321 -21.77 -19.84 -1.16
N ALA A 322 -20.98 -20.04 -2.22
CA ALA A 322 -21.50 -20.34 -3.55
C ALA A 322 -22.29 -21.66 -3.59
N VAL A 323 -21.87 -22.69 -2.86
CA VAL A 323 -22.57 -23.96 -2.74
C VAL A 323 -23.87 -23.80 -1.93
N ILE A 324 -23.80 -23.11 -0.78
CA ILE A 324 -24.96 -22.87 0.09
C ILE A 324 -26.05 -22.07 -0.62
N VAL A 325 -25.69 -21.11 -1.46
CA VAL A 325 -26.66 -20.29 -2.19
C VAL A 325 -27.03 -20.93 -3.53
N GLY A 326 -26.03 -21.40 -4.26
CA GLY A 326 -26.18 -21.91 -5.62
C GLY A 326 -26.91 -23.24 -5.73
N LEU A 327 -26.64 -24.21 -4.84
CA LEU A 327 -27.35 -25.51 -4.89
C LEU A 327 -28.85 -25.36 -4.63
N PRO A 328 -29.30 -24.66 -3.56
CA PRO A 328 -30.73 -24.46 -3.34
C PRO A 328 -31.40 -23.70 -4.48
N LEU A 329 -30.77 -22.64 -5.00
CA LEU A 329 -31.32 -21.90 -6.14
C LEU A 329 -31.39 -22.76 -7.40
N GLY A 330 -30.39 -23.61 -7.66
CA GLY A 330 -30.38 -24.56 -8.76
C GLY A 330 -31.50 -25.60 -8.65
N ILE A 331 -31.73 -26.15 -7.45
CA ILE A 331 -32.81 -27.12 -7.18
C ILE A 331 -34.18 -26.45 -7.31
N ILE A 332 -34.33 -25.20 -6.86
CA ILE A 332 -35.57 -24.43 -7.03
C ILE A 332 -35.82 -24.17 -8.52
N ALA A 333 -34.78 -23.81 -9.29
CA ALA A 333 -34.89 -23.59 -10.72
C ALA A 333 -35.27 -24.87 -11.48
N SER A 334 -34.78 -26.03 -11.06
CA SER A 334 -35.06 -27.32 -11.72
C SER A 334 -36.49 -27.83 -11.50
N ARG A 335 -37.25 -27.28 -10.54
CA ARG A 335 -38.64 -27.67 -10.25
C ARG A 335 -39.67 -27.01 -11.18
N GLY A 336 -39.23 -26.12 -12.08
CA GLY A 336 -40.10 -25.40 -13.01
C GLY A 336 -40.91 -24.27 -12.35
N GLY A 337 -41.62 -23.49 -13.18
CA GLY A 337 -42.43 -22.35 -12.75
C GLY A 337 -41.75 -20.99 -12.93
N ALA A 338 -42.49 -19.92 -12.63
CA ALA A 338 -42.06 -18.53 -12.88
C ALA A 338 -40.74 -18.17 -12.17
N VAL A 339 -40.53 -18.68 -10.96
CA VAL A 339 -39.29 -18.44 -10.17
C VAL A 339 -38.07 -19.06 -10.85
N GLY A 340 -38.19 -20.25 -11.44
CA GLY A 340 -37.10 -20.90 -12.16
C GLY A 340 -36.68 -20.15 -13.42
N HIS A 341 -37.64 -19.63 -14.19
CA HIS A 341 -37.35 -18.81 -15.37
C HIS A 341 -36.63 -17.51 -15.02
N VAL A 342 -37.00 -16.87 -13.91
CA VAL A 342 -36.32 -15.65 -13.43
C VAL A 342 -34.88 -15.96 -13.01
N ILE A 343 -34.65 -17.03 -12.25
CA ILE A 343 -33.30 -17.44 -11.82
C ILE A 343 -32.42 -17.77 -13.03
N LEU A 344 -32.92 -18.55 -13.99
CA LEU A 344 -32.18 -18.92 -15.20
C LEU A 344 -31.90 -17.70 -16.09
N GLY A 345 -32.85 -16.77 -16.21
CA GLY A 345 -32.67 -15.53 -16.96
C GLY A 345 -31.57 -14.63 -16.37
N ILE A 346 -31.60 -14.40 -15.06
CA ILE A 346 -30.57 -13.61 -14.36
C ILE A 346 -29.20 -14.28 -14.48
N THR A 347 -29.13 -15.61 -14.28
CA THR A 347 -27.87 -16.36 -14.38
C THR A 347 -27.29 -16.29 -15.80
N GLY A 348 -28.14 -16.40 -16.83
CA GLY A 348 -27.74 -16.25 -18.23
C GLY A 348 -27.18 -14.87 -18.53
N VAL A 349 -27.79 -13.80 -18.02
CA VAL A 349 -27.29 -12.42 -18.17
C VAL A 349 -25.91 -12.26 -17.50
N ILE A 350 -25.78 -12.74 -16.25
CA ILE A 350 -24.53 -12.67 -15.50
C ILE A 350 -23.39 -13.44 -16.21
N GLN A 351 -23.70 -14.57 -16.87
CA GLN A 351 -22.71 -15.34 -17.61
C GLN A 351 -22.36 -14.74 -18.98
N THR A 352 -23.35 -14.17 -19.66
CA THR A 352 -23.16 -13.65 -21.02
C THR A 352 -22.46 -12.30 -21.05
N ILE A 353 -22.72 -11.41 -20.10
CA ILE A 353 -22.09 -10.06 -20.09
C ILE A 353 -20.55 -10.13 -20.04
N PRO A 354 -19.92 -10.88 -19.12
CA PRO A 354 -18.46 -10.99 -19.07
C PRO A 354 -17.89 -11.64 -20.33
N SER A 355 -18.59 -12.64 -20.88
CA SER A 355 -18.17 -13.35 -22.09
C SER A 355 -18.20 -12.44 -23.33
N LEU A 356 -19.23 -11.58 -23.44
CA LEU A 356 -19.36 -10.60 -24.51
C LEU A 356 -18.36 -9.46 -24.37
N ALA A 357 -18.08 -9.02 -23.14
CA ALA A 357 -17.05 -8.02 -22.86
C ALA A 357 -15.64 -8.55 -23.20
N LEU A 358 -15.34 -9.80 -22.86
CA LEU A 358 -14.08 -10.44 -23.21
C LEU A 358 -13.95 -10.61 -24.74
N LEU A 359 -15.03 -11.00 -25.43
CA LEU A 359 -15.06 -11.07 -26.89
C LEU A 359 -14.77 -9.70 -27.53
N ALA A 360 -15.44 -8.64 -27.08
CA ALA A 360 -15.22 -7.27 -27.58
C ALA A 360 -13.78 -6.78 -27.36
N LEU A 361 -13.14 -7.19 -26.26
CA LEU A 361 -11.75 -6.88 -25.95
C LEU A 361 -10.74 -7.71 -26.76
N LEU A 362 -11.12 -8.92 -27.20
CA LEU A 362 -10.26 -9.80 -27.99
C LEU A 362 -10.35 -9.54 -29.50
N VAL A 363 -11.46 -8.97 -30.01
CA VAL A 363 -11.66 -8.63 -31.43
C VAL A 363 -10.55 -7.74 -32.02
N PRO A 364 -9.99 -6.73 -31.31
CA PRO A 364 -8.91 -5.90 -31.84
C PRO A 364 -7.53 -6.57 -31.84
N LEU A 365 -7.37 -7.75 -31.23
CA LEU A 365 -6.06 -8.39 -31.12
C LEU A 365 -5.71 -9.17 -32.40
N PRO A 366 -4.61 -8.82 -33.10
CA PRO A 366 -4.28 -9.36 -34.42
C PRO A 366 -3.94 -10.86 -34.44
N PHE A 367 -3.86 -11.52 -33.27
CA PHE A 367 -3.49 -12.93 -33.15
C PHE A 367 -4.69 -13.90 -33.28
N PHE A 368 -5.94 -13.43 -33.15
CA PHE A 368 -7.14 -14.28 -33.18
C PHE A 368 -7.91 -14.31 -34.52
N GLY A 369 -7.35 -13.75 -35.59
CA GLY A 369 -7.72 -14.13 -36.95
C GLY A 369 -9.12 -13.75 -37.46
N ILE A 370 -9.80 -12.75 -36.88
CA ILE A 370 -10.99 -12.15 -37.49
C ILE A 370 -10.69 -10.69 -37.84
N SER A 371 -10.01 -10.51 -38.97
CA SER A 371 -9.91 -9.21 -39.64
C SER A 371 -11.30 -8.83 -40.15
N VAL A 372 -11.98 -7.89 -39.49
CA VAL A 372 -13.12 -7.20 -40.12
C VAL A 372 -12.54 -6.29 -41.21
N ARG A 373 -12.38 -6.84 -42.41
CA ARG A 373 -12.30 -6.01 -43.62
C ARG A 373 -13.72 -5.55 -43.93
N THR A 374 -14.04 -4.33 -43.54
CA THR A 374 -15.00 -3.48 -44.24
C THR A 374 -14.41 -2.08 -44.30
#